data_AF-A0A1V2U9P3-F1
#
_entry.id   AF-A0A1V2U9P3-F1
#
_cell.length_a   1.000
_cell.length_b   1.000
_cell.length_c   1.000
_cell.angle_alpha   90.00
_cell.angle_beta   90.00
_cell.angle_gamma   90.00
#
_symmetry.space_group_name_H-M   'P 1'
#
loop_
_entity.id
_entity.type
_entity.pdbx_description
1 polymer ?
#
loop_
_entity_poly.entity_id
_entity_poly.type
_entity_poly.pdbx_seq_one_letter_code
_entity_poly.pdbx_strand_id
1 'polypeptide(L)'
;MNKKAKIKRIAALTCSEKWQENEETVAEVQRIAKTIWPKEKSGRKRPGRKIAIWHGDRILVTGTAEQLAEITGLSKNIIWSRAKHMDIDSKGRQFKYMEEEK
;
A
#
# COMPACT_ATOMS: atom_id res chain seq x y z
N MET A 1 17.26 -7.15 19.35
CA MET A 1 16.99 -8.60 19.24
C MET A 1 16.90 -9.00 17.77
N ASN A 2 17.74 -9.93 17.33
CA ASN A 2 17.88 -10.28 15.90
C ASN A 2 16.68 -11.12 15.40
N LYS A 3 16.35 -11.09 14.09
CA LYS A 3 15.16 -11.76 13.52
C LYS A 3 15.12 -13.26 13.88
N LYS A 4 16.25 -13.95 13.78
CA LYS A 4 16.41 -15.37 14.17
C LYS A 4 16.13 -15.62 15.66
N ALA A 5 16.52 -14.71 16.55
CA ALA A 5 16.28 -14.84 17.98
C ALA A 5 14.78 -14.69 18.33
N LYS A 6 14.08 -13.80 17.62
CA LYS A 6 12.62 -13.64 17.75
C LYS A 6 11.85 -14.86 17.26
N ILE A 7 12.28 -15.48 16.15
CA ILE A 7 11.69 -16.74 15.64
C ILE A 7 11.91 -17.89 16.62
N LYS A 8 13.13 -18.05 17.17
CA LYS A 8 13.41 -19.06 18.20
C LYS A 8 12.52 -18.89 19.44
N ARG A 9 12.24 -17.65 19.84
CA ARG A 9 11.35 -17.35 20.97
C ARG A 9 9.89 -17.72 20.69
N ILE A 10 9.39 -17.45 19.47
CA ILE A 10 8.05 -17.92 19.06
C ILE A 10 8.00 -19.46 19.07
N ALA A 11 9.03 -20.14 18.53
CA ALA A 11 9.08 -21.60 18.52
C ALA A 11 9.07 -22.19 19.95
N ALA A 12 9.76 -21.57 20.90
CA ALA A 12 9.72 -21.97 22.30
C ALA A 12 8.34 -21.75 22.94
N LEU A 13 7.68 -20.62 22.65
CA LEU A 13 6.35 -20.30 23.16
C LEU A 13 5.23 -21.15 22.54
N THR A 14 5.43 -21.64 21.32
CA THR A 14 4.47 -22.47 20.57
C THR A 14 4.79 -23.96 20.61
N CYS A 15 5.76 -24.37 21.44
CA CYS A 15 6.21 -25.76 21.56
C CYS A 15 5.17 -26.68 22.25
N SER A 16 4.29 -26.12 23.07
CA SER A 16 3.27 -26.86 23.81
C SER A 16 1.95 -26.85 23.05
N GLU A 17 1.31 -28.00 22.82
CA GLU A 17 0.05 -28.12 22.05
C GLU A 17 -1.08 -27.18 22.51
N LYS A 18 -1.09 -26.84 23.81
CA LYS A 18 -2.09 -25.98 24.47
C LYS A 18 -1.71 -24.50 24.60
N TRP A 19 -0.64 -24.06 23.93
CA TRP A 19 -0.15 -22.67 24.06
C TRP A 19 -1.21 -21.61 23.68
N GLN A 20 -2.21 -21.99 22.89
CA GLN A 20 -3.32 -21.14 22.46
C GLN A 20 -4.36 -20.90 23.57
N GLU A 21 -4.38 -21.73 24.62
CA GLU A 21 -5.28 -21.57 25.79
C GLU A 21 -4.77 -20.47 26.74
N ASN A 22 -3.49 -20.10 26.64
CA ASN A 22 -2.88 -19.05 27.44
C ASN A 22 -2.88 -17.72 26.65
N GLU A 23 -3.81 -16.83 27.00
CA GLU A 23 -3.98 -15.52 26.36
C GLU A 23 -2.70 -14.66 26.38
N GLU A 24 -1.92 -14.73 27.47
CA GLU A 24 -0.66 -13.99 27.60
C GLU A 24 0.40 -14.51 26.61
N THR A 25 0.45 -15.83 26.41
CA THR A 25 1.37 -16.48 25.46
C THR A 25 0.99 -16.13 24.03
N VAL A 26 -0.30 -16.12 23.73
CA VAL A 26 -0.82 -15.69 22.42
C VAL A 26 -0.50 -14.22 22.15
N ALA A 27 -0.71 -13.33 23.13
CA ALA A 27 -0.40 -11.91 22.99
C ALA A 27 1.10 -11.66 22.76
N GLU A 28 1.97 -12.39 23.45
CA GLU A 28 3.43 -12.31 23.28
C GLU A 28 3.86 -12.80 21.88
N VAL A 29 3.36 -13.96 21.43
CA VAL A 29 3.64 -14.46 20.08
C VAL A 29 3.18 -13.48 19.01
N GLN A 30 2.00 -12.87 19.17
CA GLN A 30 1.48 -11.87 18.23
C GLN A 30 2.33 -10.59 18.22
N ARG A 31 2.79 -10.10 19.38
CA ARG A 31 3.70 -8.94 19.46
C ARG A 31 5.03 -9.21 18.75
N ILE A 32 5.62 -10.37 18.98
CA ILE A 32 6.87 -10.76 18.34
C ILE A 32 6.66 -10.93 16.82
N ALA A 33 5.58 -11.60 16.41
CA ALA A 33 5.24 -11.81 15.00
C ALA A 33 5.01 -10.49 14.25
N LYS A 34 4.27 -9.53 14.82
CA LYS A 34 4.07 -8.18 14.24
C LYS A 34 5.40 -7.44 14.02
N THR A 35 6.42 -7.73 14.82
CA THR A 35 7.73 -7.09 14.70
C THR A 35 8.66 -7.81 13.71
N ILE A 36 8.46 -9.11 13.47
CA ILE A 36 9.21 -9.91 12.47
C ILE A 36 8.63 -9.71 11.08
N TRP A 37 7.30 -9.76 11.00
CA TRP A 37 6.49 -9.53 9.83
C TRP A 37 5.65 -8.31 10.11
N PRO A 38 6.21 -7.09 9.92
CA PRO A 38 5.36 -5.91 9.85
C PRO A 38 4.34 -6.22 8.76
N LYS A 39 3.06 -6.31 9.17
CA LYS A 39 1.94 -6.49 8.25
C LYS A 39 2.11 -5.40 7.22
N GLU A 40 2.53 -5.76 6.01
CA GLU A 40 2.76 -4.79 4.95
C GLU A 40 1.39 -4.23 4.62
N LYS A 41 1.03 -3.13 5.28
CA LYS A 41 -0.03 -2.26 4.81
C LYS A 41 0.56 -1.47 3.64
N SER A 42 0.96 -2.14 2.57
CA SER A 42 1.19 -1.57 1.24
C SER A 42 -0.16 -1.23 0.58
N GLY A 43 -1.07 -0.69 1.39
CA GLY A 43 -2.42 -0.29 1.04
C GLY A 43 -2.76 0.99 1.78
N ARG A 44 -1.82 1.94 1.89
CA ARG A 44 -2.18 3.34 2.14
C ARG A 44 -2.85 3.85 0.85
N LYS A 45 -4.10 3.41 0.61
CA LYS A 45 -5.04 4.13 -0.25
C LYS A 45 -4.98 5.57 0.25
N ARG A 46 -4.32 6.47 -0.47
CA ARG A 46 -4.44 7.92 -0.25
C ARG A 46 -5.62 8.34 -1.13
N PRO A 47 -6.86 8.41 -0.61
CA PRO A 47 -8.03 8.68 -1.45
C PRO A 47 -8.08 10.13 -1.93
N GLY A 48 -7.17 11.02 -1.49
CA GLY A 48 -7.25 12.46 -1.74
C GLY A 48 -6.24 13.06 -2.71
N ARG A 49 -5.23 12.32 -3.19
CA ARG A 49 -4.19 12.94 -4.04
C ARG A 49 -4.75 13.29 -5.42
N LYS A 50 -4.65 14.57 -5.78
CA LYS A 50 -4.97 15.06 -7.13
C LYS A 50 -3.95 14.51 -8.13
N ILE A 51 -4.45 14.08 -9.28
CA ILE A 51 -3.69 13.57 -10.41
C ILE A 51 -4.03 14.44 -11.60
N ALA A 52 -3.01 14.85 -12.35
CA ALA A 52 -3.15 15.52 -13.63
C ALA A 52 -2.90 14.52 -14.75
N ILE A 53 -3.79 14.50 -15.75
CA ILE A 53 -3.61 13.81 -17.01
C ILE A 53 -3.05 14.81 -18.01
N TRP A 54 -1.85 14.53 -18.49
CA TRP A 54 -1.15 15.27 -19.52
C TRP A 54 -1.31 14.55 -20.86
N HIS A 55 -1.33 15.32 -21.94
CA HIS A 55 -1.23 14.80 -23.30
C HIS A 55 -0.21 15.66 -24.06
N GLY A 56 1.02 15.15 -24.18
CA GLY A 56 2.18 15.97 -24.53
C GLY A 56 2.39 17.07 -23.50
N ASP A 57 2.46 18.33 -23.96
CA ASP A 57 2.68 19.51 -23.12
C ASP A 57 1.40 20.13 -22.52
N ARG A 58 0.23 19.54 -22.79
CA ARG A 58 -1.06 20.09 -22.34
C ARG A 58 -1.69 19.26 -21.23
N ILE A 59 -2.20 19.93 -20.21
CA ILE A 59 -3.03 19.30 -19.17
C ILE A 59 -4.43 19.10 -19.75
N LEU A 60 -4.88 17.85 -19.80
CA LEU A 60 -6.20 17.48 -20.30
C LEU A 60 -7.26 17.59 -19.20
N VAL A 61 -6.97 17.01 -18.03
CA VAL A 61 -7.88 16.98 -16.89
C VAL A 61 -7.13 16.76 -15.59
N THR A 62 -7.60 17.39 -14.51
CA THR A 62 -7.04 17.25 -13.16
C THR A 62 -8.13 16.87 -12.18
N GLY A 63 -7.89 15.88 -11.32
CA GLY A 63 -8.88 15.46 -10.34
C GLY A 63 -8.37 14.32 -9.45
N THR A 64 -9.22 13.78 -8.59
CA THR A 64 -8.90 12.54 -7.88
C THR A 64 -8.91 11.36 -8.84
N ALA A 65 -8.26 10.25 -8.47
CA ALA A 65 -8.27 9.04 -9.30
C ALA A 65 -9.70 8.50 -9.55
N GLU A 66 -10.66 8.81 -8.67
CA GLU A 66 -12.06 8.41 -8.83
C GLU A 66 -12.78 9.28 -9.85
N GLN A 67 -12.59 10.61 -9.80
CA GLN A 67 -13.11 11.51 -10.83
C GLN A 67 -12.51 11.22 -12.20
N LEU A 68 -11.20 10.98 -12.25
CA LEU A 68 -10.52 10.61 -13.48
C LEU A 68 -10.98 9.24 -14.00
N ALA A 69 -11.32 8.31 -13.12
CA ALA A 69 -11.87 7.01 -13.52
C ALA A 69 -13.21 7.16 -14.24
N GLU A 70 -14.08 8.02 -13.71
CA GLU A 70 -15.38 8.35 -14.32
C GLU A 70 -15.21 8.99 -15.70
N ILE A 71 -14.29 9.96 -15.83
CA ILE A 71 -14.09 10.71 -17.08
C ILE A 71 -13.38 9.86 -18.15
N THR A 72 -12.37 9.10 -17.75
CA THR A 72 -11.52 8.35 -18.70
C THR A 72 -11.98 6.93 -18.97
N GLY A 73 -12.96 6.42 -18.19
CA GLY A 73 -13.38 5.03 -18.21
C GLY A 73 -12.32 4.05 -17.70
N LEU A 74 -11.23 4.54 -17.11
CA LEU A 74 -10.16 3.70 -16.56
C LEU A 74 -10.45 3.36 -15.09
N SER A 75 -9.97 2.22 -14.61
CA SER A 75 -10.07 1.93 -13.18
C SER A 75 -9.12 2.82 -12.37
N LYS A 76 -9.55 3.23 -11.18
CA LYS A 76 -8.72 4.03 -10.25
C LYS A 76 -7.36 3.41 -9.95
N ASN A 77 -7.28 2.07 -9.93
CA ASN A 77 -6.03 1.35 -9.72
C ASN A 77 -5.06 1.53 -10.90
N ILE A 78 -5.56 1.51 -12.15
CA ILE A 78 -4.75 1.77 -13.35
C ILE A 78 -4.21 3.20 -13.31
N ILE A 79 -5.06 4.16 -12.94
CA ILE A 79 -4.67 5.57 -12.83
C ILE A 79 -3.58 5.76 -11.76
N TRP A 80 -3.72 5.13 -10.59
CA TRP A 80 -2.68 5.16 -9.55
C TRP A 80 -1.39 4.47 -9.98
N SER A 81 -1.49 3.31 -10.63
CA SER A 81 -0.32 2.59 -11.13
C SER A 81 0.44 3.45 -12.14
N ARG A 82 -0.24 4.03 -13.12
CA ARG A 82 0.37 4.92 -14.12
C ARG A 82 0.96 6.17 -13.50
N ALA A 83 0.25 6.81 -12.57
CA ALA A 83 0.76 7.98 -11.86
C ALA A 83 1.99 7.67 -11.00
N LYS A 84 2.11 6.45 -10.49
CA LYS A 84 3.27 5.98 -9.71
C LYS A 84 4.47 5.64 -10.59
N HIS A 85 4.23 5.00 -11.73
CA HIS A 85 5.28 4.56 -12.66
C HIS A 85 5.65 5.62 -13.71
N MET A 86 4.91 6.73 -13.77
CA MET A 86 5.05 7.81 -14.76
C MET A 86 4.87 7.34 -16.22
N ASP A 87 4.13 6.24 -16.41
CA ASP A 87 3.89 5.61 -17.70
C ASP A 87 3.04 6.50 -18.62
N ILE A 88 3.37 6.41 -19.92
CA ILE A 88 2.63 7.04 -21.00
C ILE A 88 1.71 5.97 -21.61
N ASP A 89 0.40 6.24 -21.61
CA ASP A 89 -0.60 5.39 -22.23
C ASP A 89 -0.38 5.30 -23.75
N SER A 90 -0.90 4.26 -24.40
CA SER A 90 -0.85 4.12 -25.87
C SER A 90 -1.47 5.32 -26.62
N LYS A 91 -2.27 6.13 -25.93
CA LYS A 91 -2.86 7.39 -26.44
C LYS A 91 -2.04 8.64 -26.10
N GLY A 92 -0.77 8.51 -25.70
CA GLY A 92 0.09 9.64 -25.35
C GLY A 92 -0.30 10.35 -24.05
N ARG A 93 -1.11 9.71 -23.20
CA ARG A 93 -1.58 10.30 -21.93
C ARG A 93 -0.62 9.95 -20.80
N GLN A 94 -0.12 10.95 -20.09
CA GLN A 94 0.74 10.76 -18.92
C GLN A 94 -0.01 11.18 -17.65
N PHE A 95 0.08 10.36 -16.61
CA PHE A 95 -0.57 10.61 -15.34
C PHE A 95 0.48 11.05 -14.33
N LYS A 96 0.30 12.19 -13.68
CA LYS A 96 1.23 12.71 -12.65
C LYS A 96 0.47 13.09 -11.41
N TYR A 97 0.99 12.71 -10.23
CA TYR A 97 0.47 13.24 -8.98
C TYR A 97 0.80 14.73 -8.89
N MET A 98 -0.19 15.55 -8.56
CA MET A 98 0.07 16.92 -8.14
C MET A 98 0.46 16.88 -6.67
N GLU A 99 1.65 17.37 -6.34
CA GLU A 99 2.00 17.63 -4.96
C GLU A 99 1.12 18.79 -4.49
N GLU A 100 0.27 18.52 -3.51
CA GLU A 100 -0.24 19.60 -2.67
C GLU A 100 0.95 20.07 -1.85
N GLU A 101 1.47 21.26 -2.17
CA GLU A 101 2.31 21.99 -1.25
C GLU A 101 1.58 22.05 0.10
N LYS A 102 2.29 21.59 1.13
CA LYS A 102 1.77 21.42 2.48
C LYS A 102 1.76 22.75 3.23
#